data_AF-A0AAF0XT39-F1
#
_entry.id   AF-A0AAF0XT39-F1
#
_cell.length_a   1.000
_cell.length_b   1.000
_cell.length_c   1.000
_cell.angle_alpha   90.00
_cell.angle_beta   90.00
_cell.angle_gamma   90.00
#
_symmetry.space_group_name_H-M   'P 1'
#
loop_
_entity.id
_entity.type
_entity.pdbx_description
1 polymer ?
#
loop_
_entity_poly.entity_id
_entity_poly.type
_entity_poly.pdbx_seq_one_letter_code
_entity_poly.pdbx_strand_id
1 'polypeptide(L)'
;MSLFLRSPSKPKTLIPLFTSLRSYAAVSPPPSQTHHTHHQKTHTYSPPSPFLSSWDPPKNPKEAQWQLAMLRRQYDKQVREVRKEYMQEMEVMRAEKARKDEAKREALRVANEERKAAKLEAKKVRAAERKLEEEEFRRMLLKEKEEKLEYWRKRENLVQEKKEKKKEDLRRQSSMWIDENKLEARTLEALVDGSNYL
;
A
#
# COMPACT_ATOMS: atom_id res chain seq x y z
N MET A 1 13.79 4.12 -50.67
CA MET A 1 12.31 4.17 -50.73
C MET A 1 11.76 3.20 -49.70
N SER A 2 11.37 3.74 -48.56
CA SER A 2 11.02 3.00 -47.34
C SER A 2 9.58 2.49 -47.38
N LEU A 3 9.40 1.18 -47.52
CA LEU A 3 8.14 0.48 -47.32
C LEU A 3 7.86 0.37 -45.81
N PHE A 4 7.03 1.26 -45.28
CA PHE A 4 6.45 1.10 -43.95
C PHE A 4 5.29 0.12 -44.02
N LEU A 5 5.45 -1.08 -43.44
CA LEU A 5 4.33 -1.94 -43.05
C LEU A 5 3.49 -1.21 -42.00
N ARG A 6 2.33 -0.72 -42.41
CA ARG A 6 1.32 -0.14 -41.53
C ARG A 6 0.57 -1.27 -40.83
N SER A 7 0.87 -1.48 -39.55
CA SER A 7 0.11 -2.36 -38.66
C SER A 7 -1.36 -1.91 -38.59
N PRO A 8 -2.35 -2.82 -38.58
CA PRO A 8 -3.75 -2.44 -38.44
C PRO A 8 -4.03 -1.89 -37.03
N SER A 9 -4.43 -0.63 -36.97
CA SER A 9 -4.90 0.03 -35.76
C SER A 9 -6.17 -0.66 -35.25
N LYS A 10 -6.16 -1.09 -33.99
CA LYS A 10 -7.36 -1.59 -33.28
C LYS A 10 -8.48 -0.53 -33.30
N PRO A 11 -9.76 -0.94 -33.42
CA PRO A 11 -10.87 0.01 -33.42
C PRO A 11 -10.95 0.72 -32.07
N LYS A 12 -11.04 2.06 -32.11
CA LYS A 12 -11.34 2.90 -30.96
C LYS A 12 -12.78 2.62 -30.55
N THR A 13 -12.96 1.87 -29.46
CA THR A 13 -14.24 1.81 -28.78
C THR A 13 -14.54 3.20 -28.22
N LEU A 14 -15.57 3.85 -28.78
CA LEU A 14 -16.16 5.05 -28.19
C LEU A 14 -16.78 4.61 -26.86
N ILE A 15 -16.09 4.94 -25.77
CA ILE A 15 -16.63 4.79 -24.42
C ILE A 15 -17.79 5.79 -24.32
N PRO A 16 -19.04 5.35 -24.15
CA PRO A 16 -20.11 6.28 -23.84
C PRO A 16 -19.79 6.91 -22.48
N LEU A 17 -19.69 8.24 -22.45
CA LEU A 17 -19.75 9.05 -21.23
C LEU A 17 -21.15 8.88 -20.62
N PHE A 18 -21.42 7.72 -20.03
CA PHE A 18 -22.46 7.59 -19.03
C PHE A 18 -21.91 8.22 -17.76
N THR A 19 -22.29 9.47 -17.53
CA THR A 19 -22.39 10.06 -16.19
C THR A 19 -23.38 9.22 -15.38
N SER A 20 -22.90 8.09 -14.86
CA SER A 20 -23.52 7.42 -13.75
C SER A 20 -23.22 8.27 -12.52
N LEU A 21 -24.22 9.04 -12.09
CA LEU A 21 -24.32 9.53 -10.72
C LEU A 21 -24.42 8.30 -9.83
N ARG A 22 -23.27 7.68 -9.56
CA ARG A 22 -23.13 6.69 -8.51
C ARG A 22 -23.24 7.49 -7.22
N SER A 23 -24.45 7.55 -6.69
CA SER A 23 -24.70 7.93 -5.31
C SER A 23 -23.77 7.09 -4.45
N TYR A 24 -22.72 7.72 -3.95
CA TYR A 24 -21.93 7.18 -2.86
C TYR A 24 -22.93 7.11 -1.71
N ALA A 25 -23.50 5.93 -1.49
CA ALA A 25 -23.93 5.57 -0.16
C ALA A 25 -22.65 5.60 0.66
N ALA A 26 -22.37 6.78 1.24
CA ALA A 26 -21.50 6.89 2.36
C ALA A 26 -22.01 5.83 3.33
N VAL A 27 -21.22 4.78 3.55
CA VAL A 27 -21.37 3.99 4.76
C VAL A 27 -20.95 4.95 5.86
N SER A 28 -21.91 5.79 6.25
CA SER A 28 -21.89 6.48 7.51
C SER A 28 -21.60 5.39 8.54
N PRO A 29 -20.63 5.56 9.45
CA PRO A 29 -20.66 4.75 10.67
C PRO A 29 -22.11 4.81 11.19
N PRO A 30 -22.71 3.68 11.62
CA PRO A 30 -24.09 3.69 12.09
C PRO A 30 -24.23 4.88 13.04
N PRO A 31 -25.22 5.76 12.85
CA PRO A 31 -25.35 6.92 13.72
C PRO A 31 -25.31 6.38 15.14
N SER A 32 -24.30 6.79 15.92
CA SER A 32 -24.17 6.42 17.32
C SER A 32 -25.56 6.52 17.90
N GLN A 33 -26.12 5.38 18.33
CA GLN A 33 -27.51 5.29 18.77
C GLN A 33 -27.77 6.51 19.64
N THR A 34 -28.60 7.39 19.10
CA THR A 34 -28.93 8.66 19.73
C THR A 34 -29.30 8.37 21.17
N HIS A 35 -28.53 8.88 22.12
CA HIS A 35 -28.81 8.78 23.57
C HIS A 35 -30.16 9.43 23.98
N HIS A 36 -30.98 9.83 23.01
CA HIS A 36 -32.20 10.59 23.15
C HIS A 36 -33.47 9.76 23.38
N THR A 37 -33.43 8.43 23.44
CA THR A 37 -34.66 7.62 23.55
C THR A 37 -34.65 6.57 24.67
N HIS A 38 -33.63 6.54 25.51
CA HIS A 38 -33.58 5.55 26.60
C HIS A 38 -34.10 6.06 27.94
N HIS A 39 -34.06 7.38 28.20
CA HIS A 39 -34.53 7.95 29.46
C HIS A 39 -36.04 7.70 29.67
N GLN A 40 -36.89 7.85 28.65
CA GLN A 40 -38.33 7.58 28.77
C GLN A 40 -38.68 6.11 29.06
N LYS A 41 -37.79 5.16 28.75
CA LYS A 41 -38.02 3.72 28.99
C LYS A 41 -37.52 3.23 30.34
N THR A 42 -36.68 4.00 31.04
CA THR A 42 -36.07 3.60 32.31
C THR A 42 -36.52 4.42 33.51
N HIS A 43 -37.51 5.32 33.36
CA HIS A 43 -38.09 6.03 34.48
C HIS A 43 -39.00 5.10 35.28
N THR A 44 -38.49 4.59 36.41
CA THR A 44 -39.30 4.00 37.47
C THR A 44 -39.90 5.13 38.30
N TYR A 45 -41.22 5.28 38.26
CA TYR A 45 -41.91 6.19 39.16
C TYR A 45 -41.79 5.67 40.59
N SER A 46 -41.31 6.50 41.52
CA SER A 46 -41.35 6.16 42.93
C SER A 46 -42.81 6.03 43.39
N PRO A 47 -43.11 5.11 44.32
CA PRO A 47 -44.45 5.01 44.89
C PRO A 47 -44.88 6.36 45.50
N PRO A 48 -46.19 6.66 45.55
CA PRO A 48 -46.71 7.86 46.20
C PRO A 48 -46.12 8.00 47.60
N SER A 49 -45.58 9.18 47.94
CA SER A 49 -44.96 9.35 49.24
C SER A 49 -46.03 9.35 50.34
N PRO A 50 -45.96 8.46 51.34
CA PRO A 50 -46.94 8.41 52.43
C PRO A 50 -46.91 9.67 53.30
N PHE A 51 -45.82 10.44 53.24
CA PHE A 51 -45.61 11.68 53.98
C PHE A 51 -46.58 12.80 53.57
N LEU A 52 -47.00 12.85 52.31
CA LEU A 52 -47.92 13.91 51.85
C LEU A 52 -49.33 13.78 52.44
N SER A 53 -49.68 12.60 52.98
CA SER A 53 -50.99 12.32 53.58
C SER A 53 -50.99 12.31 55.11
N SER A 54 -49.83 12.48 55.76
CA SER A 54 -49.68 12.37 57.22
C SER A 54 -49.63 13.71 57.95
N TRP A 55 -50.06 14.80 57.31
CA TRP A 55 -50.00 16.14 57.91
C TRP A 55 -51.29 16.46 58.66
N ASP A 56 -51.25 16.35 59.98
CA ASP A 56 -52.33 16.82 60.85
C ASP A 56 -52.15 18.32 61.15
N PRO A 57 -53.17 19.16 60.93
CA PRO A 57 -53.07 20.59 61.19
C PRO A 57 -52.92 20.87 62.70
N PRO A 58 -51.88 21.61 63.12
CA PRO A 58 -51.65 21.94 64.53
C PRO A 58 -52.74 22.86 65.10
N LYS A 59 -53.16 22.61 66.35
CA LYS A 59 -54.26 23.32 67.02
C LYS A 59 -53.93 24.77 67.39
N ASN A 60 -52.66 25.08 67.66
CA ASN A 60 -52.20 26.40 68.12
C ASN A 60 -51.29 27.08 67.08
N PRO A 61 -51.49 28.37 66.75
CA PRO A 61 -50.72 29.06 65.71
C PRO A 61 -49.22 29.21 66.04
N LYS A 62 -48.87 29.35 67.33
CA LYS A 62 -47.48 29.48 67.79
C LYS A 62 -46.69 28.17 67.68
N GLU A 63 -47.33 27.04 67.94
CA GLU A 63 -46.74 25.71 67.80
C GLU A 63 -46.50 25.37 66.33
N ALA A 64 -47.46 25.71 65.46
CA ALA A 64 -47.34 25.55 64.01
C ALA A 64 -46.10 26.26 63.44
N GLN A 65 -45.86 27.50 63.87
CA GLN A 65 -44.70 28.28 63.43
C GLN A 65 -43.38 27.67 63.89
N TRP A 66 -43.31 27.16 65.13
CA TRP A 66 -42.11 26.50 65.65
C TRP A 66 -41.82 25.19 64.93
N GLN A 67 -42.84 24.34 64.72
CA GLN A 67 -42.71 23.09 63.98
C GLN A 67 -42.26 23.33 62.54
N LEU A 68 -42.85 24.33 61.87
CA LEU A 68 -42.45 24.71 60.51
C LEU A 68 -41.01 25.25 60.45
N ALA A 69 -40.60 26.06 61.42
CA ALA A 69 -39.23 26.57 61.49
C ALA A 69 -38.21 25.44 61.71
N MET A 70 -38.52 24.48 62.58
CA MET A 70 -37.70 23.29 62.79
C MET A 70 -37.62 22.41 61.54
N LEU A 71 -38.74 22.18 60.86
CA LEU A 71 -38.81 21.39 59.64
C LEU A 71 -37.96 22.03 58.53
N ARG A 72 -38.07 23.35 58.34
CA ARG A 72 -37.25 24.10 57.37
C ARG A 72 -35.75 23.94 57.67
N ARG A 73 -35.36 24.10 58.94
CA ARG A 73 -33.95 23.94 59.36
C ARG A 73 -33.43 22.52 59.13
N GLN A 74 -34.23 21.50 59.46
CA GLN A 74 -33.87 20.10 59.27
C GLN A 74 -33.74 19.75 57.79
N TYR A 75 -34.70 20.18 56.97
CA TYR A 75 -34.67 20.01 55.52
C TYR A 75 -33.45 20.69 54.90
N ASP A 76 -33.18 21.95 55.25
CA ASP A 76 -32.01 22.68 54.77
C ASP A 76 -30.69 22.00 55.19
N LYS A 77 -30.66 21.34 56.36
CA LYS A 77 -29.50 20.58 56.80
C LYS A 77 -29.32 19.31 55.95
N GLN A 78 -30.37 18.51 55.78
CA GLN A 78 -30.36 17.29 54.97
C GLN A 78 -29.96 17.58 53.52
N VAL A 79 -30.58 18.58 52.89
CA VAL A 79 -30.26 18.96 51.51
C VAL A 79 -28.82 19.45 51.38
N ARG A 80 -28.28 20.15 52.38
CA ARG A 80 -26.86 20.56 52.40
C ARG A 80 -25.92 19.36 52.50
N GLU A 81 -26.26 18.35 53.30
CA GLU A 81 -25.48 17.11 53.42
C GLU A 81 -25.48 16.35 52.08
N VAL A 82 -26.66 16.14 51.48
CA VAL A 82 -26.81 15.48 50.16
C VAL A 82 -26.00 16.21 49.07
N ARG A 83 -26.03 17.56 49.04
CA ARG A 83 -25.21 18.32 48.07
C ARG A 83 -23.71 18.10 48.27
N LYS A 84 -23.24 17.98 49.52
CA LYS A 84 -21.82 17.72 49.81
C LYS A 84 -21.41 16.33 49.34
N GLU A 85 -22.21 15.32 49.65
CA GLU A 85 -22.00 13.94 49.20
C GLU A 85 -21.94 13.87 47.69
N TYR A 86 -22.92 14.47 46.99
CA TYR A 86 -22.94 14.51 45.54
C TYR A 86 -21.69 15.19 44.93
N MET A 87 -21.24 16.31 45.51
CA MET A 87 -20.01 16.96 45.04
C MET A 87 -18.80 16.03 45.17
N GLN A 88 -18.67 15.32 46.29
CA GLN A 88 -17.59 14.37 46.54
C GLN A 88 -17.64 13.19 45.56
N GLU A 89 -18.82 12.60 45.35
CA GLU A 89 -19.01 11.53 44.36
C GLU A 89 -18.61 11.97 42.95
N MET A 90 -19.01 13.17 42.55
CA MET A 90 -18.66 13.74 41.25
C MET A 90 -17.15 14.05 41.12
N GLU A 91 -16.47 14.39 42.21
CA GLU A 91 -15.03 14.56 42.24
C GLU A 91 -14.29 13.22 42.11
N VAL A 92 -14.72 12.20 42.86
CA VAL A 92 -14.17 10.84 42.76
C VAL A 92 -14.33 10.31 41.34
N MET A 93 -15.52 10.43 40.76
CA MET A 93 -15.78 10.00 39.38
C MET A 93 -14.91 10.72 38.35
N ARG A 94 -14.66 12.04 38.54
CA ARG A 94 -13.75 12.80 37.68
C ARG A 94 -12.30 12.33 37.83
N ALA A 95 -11.84 12.08 39.06
CA ALA A 95 -10.49 11.60 39.33
C ALA A 95 -10.25 10.20 38.74
N GLU A 96 -11.21 9.29 38.88
CA GLU A 96 -11.15 7.96 38.25
C GLU A 96 -11.09 8.03 36.73
N LYS A 97 -11.90 8.91 36.13
CA LYS A 97 -11.88 9.13 34.68
C LYS A 97 -10.51 9.64 34.23
N ALA A 98 -9.94 10.62 34.93
CA ALA A 98 -8.61 11.15 34.61
C ALA A 98 -7.54 10.05 34.66
N ARG A 99 -7.52 9.23 35.73
CA ARG A 99 -6.58 8.09 35.85
C ARG A 99 -6.73 7.09 34.69
N LYS A 100 -7.96 6.76 34.30
CA LYS A 100 -8.23 5.84 33.17
C LYS A 100 -7.78 6.45 31.85
N ASP A 101 -7.98 7.74 31.64
CA ASP A 101 -7.60 8.43 30.41
C ASP A 101 -6.06 8.60 30.30
N GLU A 102 -5.38 8.84 31.43
CA GLU A 102 -3.91 8.86 31.51
C GLU A 102 -3.31 7.49 31.18
N ALA A 103 -3.80 6.41 31.81
CA ALA A 103 -3.36 5.05 31.51
C ALA A 103 -3.55 4.67 30.03
N LYS A 104 -4.69 5.06 29.43
CA LYS A 104 -4.92 4.86 27.99
C LYS A 104 -3.96 5.66 27.14
N ARG A 105 -3.68 6.92 27.49
CA ARG A 105 -2.75 7.78 26.74
C ARG A 105 -1.34 7.22 26.77
N GLU A 106 -0.88 6.74 27.91
CA GLU A 106 0.44 6.11 28.06
C GLU A 106 0.53 4.80 27.28
N ALA A 107 -0.47 3.92 27.39
CA ALA A 107 -0.52 2.68 26.62
C ALA A 107 -0.47 2.95 25.10
N LEU A 108 -1.22 3.95 24.63
CA LEU A 108 -1.19 4.36 23.22
C LEU A 108 0.16 4.94 22.82
N ARG A 109 0.85 5.66 23.70
CA ARG A 109 2.19 6.19 23.42
C ARG A 109 3.19 5.05 23.21
N VAL A 110 3.23 4.09 24.13
CA VAL A 110 4.12 2.92 24.08
C VAL A 110 3.86 2.10 22.81
N ALA A 111 2.59 1.76 22.51
CA ALA A 111 2.25 1.01 21.31
C ALA A 111 2.65 1.75 20.01
N ASN A 112 2.55 3.08 19.99
CA ASN A 112 2.99 3.88 18.85
C ASN A 112 4.51 3.91 18.69
N GLU A 113 5.26 3.95 19.80
CA GLU A 113 6.73 3.87 19.81
C GLU A 113 7.21 2.52 19.29
N GLU A 114 6.62 1.42 19.76
CA GLU A 114 6.89 0.06 19.28
C GLU A 114 6.59 -0.08 17.79
N ARG A 115 5.44 0.41 17.33
CA ARG A 115 5.07 0.40 15.91
C ARG A 115 6.06 1.20 15.06
N LYS A 116 6.53 2.34 15.56
CA LYS A 116 7.54 3.17 14.87
C LYS A 116 8.88 2.44 14.81
N ALA A 117 9.33 1.83 15.91
CA ALA A 117 10.56 1.05 15.96
C ALA A 117 10.51 -0.13 14.97
N ALA A 118 9.45 -0.93 15.01
CA ALA A 118 9.24 -2.03 14.06
C ALA A 118 9.23 -1.56 12.60
N LYS A 119 8.59 -0.41 12.32
CA LYS A 119 8.58 0.18 10.98
C LYS A 119 9.97 0.65 10.53
N LEU A 120 10.80 1.16 11.45
CA LEU A 120 12.17 1.56 11.15
C LEU A 120 13.05 0.35 10.85
N GLU A 121 12.96 -0.71 11.65
CA GLU A 121 13.68 -1.96 11.38
C GLU A 121 13.26 -2.58 10.05
N ALA A 122 11.95 -2.66 9.76
CA ALA A 122 11.45 -3.13 8.47
C ALA A 122 11.92 -2.27 7.28
N LYS A 123 12.11 -0.96 7.49
CA LYS A 123 12.68 -0.08 6.45
C LYS A 123 14.18 -0.34 6.24
N LYS A 124 14.94 -0.59 7.31
CA LYS A 124 16.38 -0.93 7.21
C LYS A 124 16.57 -2.24 6.47
N VAL A 125 15.79 -3.27 6.79
CA VAL A 125 15.81 -4.57 6.10
C VAL A 125 15.52 -4.39 4.61
N ARG A 126 14.43 -3.70 4.26
CA ARG A 126 14.11 -3.41 2.84
C ARG A 126 15.17 -2.58 2.13
N ALA A 127 15.85 -1.67 2.83
CA ALA A 127 16.95 -0.92 2.24
C ALA A 127 18.17 -1.80 1.98
N ALA A 128 18.46 -2.78 2.85
CA ALA A 128 19.50 -3.77 2.63
C ALA A 128 19.16 -4.71 1.46
N GLU A 129 17.90 -5.18 1.37
CA GLU A 129 17.42 -6.00 0.25
C GLU A 129 17.60 -5.29 -1.09
N ARG A 130 17.19 -4.02 -1.20
CA ARG A 130 17.40 -3.23 -2.44
C ARG A 130 18.87 -3.10 -2.83
N LYS A 131 19.77 -2.96 -1.86
CA LYS A 131 21.22 -2.90 -2.15
C LYS A 131 21.72 -4.23 -2.70
N LEU A 132 21.26 -5.35 -2.14
CA LEU A 132 21.60 -6.68 -2.64
C LEU A 132 21.06 -6.88 -4.06
N GLU A 133 19.80 -6.52 -4.32
CA GLU A 133 19.20 -6.58 -5.65
C GLU A 133 19.99 -5.74 -6.68
N GLU A 134 20.43 -4.54 -6.31
CA GLU A 134 21.25 -3.68 -7.16
C GLU A 134 22.62 -4.31 -7.46
N GLU A 135 23.26 -4.93 -6.46
CA GLU A 135 24.53 -5.64 -6.65
C GLU A 135 24.38 -6.87 -7.54
N GLU A 136 23.32 -7.65 -7.36
CA GLU A 136 22.99 -8.78 -8.22
C GLU A 136 22.73 -8.34 -9.66
N PHE A 137 21.98 -7.25 -9.83
CA PHE A 137 21.74 -6.66 -11.14
C PHE A 137 23.06 -6.22 -11.83
N ARG A 138 23.98 -5.60 -11.09
CA ARG A 138 25.31 -5.24 -11.62
C ARG A 138 26.11 -6.47 -12.03
N ARG A 139 26.10 -7.53 -11.22
CA ARG A 139 26.78 -8.81 -11.55
C ARG A 139 26.21 -9.42 -12.82
N MET A 140 24.88 -9.42 -12.97
CA MET A 140 24.21 -9.89 -14.19
C MET A 140 24.61 -9.08 -15.43
N LEU A 141 24.69 -7.75 -15.32
CA LEU A 141 25.15 -6.89 -16.43
C LEU A 141 26.59 -7.17 -16.84
N LEU A 142 27.48 -7.47 -15.89
CA LEU A 142 28.88 -7.82 -16.22
C LEU A 142 28.94 -9.15 -16.98
N LYS A 143 28.19 -10.16 -16.54
CA LYS A 143 28.09 -11.45 -17.24
C LYS A 143 27.56 -11.28 -18.66
N GLU A 144 26.48 -10.50 -18.84
CA GLU A 144 25.92 -10.26 -20.18
C GLU A 144 26.93 -9.55 -21.11
N LYS A 145 27.72 -8.62 -20.57
CA LYS A 145 28.79 -7.97 -21.33
C LYS A 145 29.89 -8.94 -21.72
N GLU A 146 30.32 -9.83 -20.81
CA GLU A 146 31.32 -10.86 -21.08
C GLU A 146 30.84 -11.83 -22.17
N GLU A 147 29.62 -12.33 -22.07
CA GLU A 147 29.00 -13.22 -23.08
C GLU A 147 28.94 -12.54 -24.46
N LYS A 148 28.57 -11.26 -24.51
CA LYS A 148 28.58 -10.48 -25.77
C LYS A 148 29.98 -10.32 -26.33
N LEU A 149 30.98 -10.05 -25.49
CA LEU A 149 32.37 -9.95 -25.94
C LEU A 149 32.88 -11.28 -26.49
N GLU A 150 32.60 -12.39 -25.82
CA GLU A 150 32.95 -13.72 -26.30
C GLU A 150 32.26 -14.07 -27.63
N TYR A 151 30.98 -13.73 -27.76
CA TYR A 151 30.25 -13.88 -29.01
C TYR A 151 30.93 -13.12 -30.15
N TRP A 152 31.33 -11.87 -29.91
CA TRP A 152 32.05 -11.06 -30.91
C TRP A 152 33.40 -11.64 -31.29
N ARG A 153 34.20 -12.12 -30.31
CA ARG A 153 35.47 -12.79 -30.58
C ARG A 153 35.29 -14.03 -31.46
N LYS A 154 34.33 -14.89 -31.11
CA LYS A 154 33.99 -16.08 -31.92
C LYS A 154 33.57 -15.69 -33.33
N ARG A 155 32.76 -14.63 -33.46
CA ARG A 155 32.31 -14.13 -34.76
C ARG A 155 33.45 -13.58 -35.60
N GLU A 156 34.39 -12.86 -34.99
CA GLU A 156 35.58 -12.33 -35.67
C GLU A 156 36.47 -13.46 -36.17
N ASN A 157 36.76 -14.46 -35.32
CA ASN A 157 37.53 -15.65 -35.71
C ASN A 157 36.87 -16.38 -36.89
N LEU A 158 35.55 -16.59 -36.84
CA LEU A 158 34.81 -17.22 -37.95
C LEU A 158 34.90 -16.40 -39.26
N VAL A 159 34.94 -15.08 -39.18
CA VAL A 159 35.12 -14.22 -40.36
C VAL A 159 36.54 -14.34 -40.89
N GLN A 160 37.55 -14.36 -40.02
CA GLN A 160 38.96 -14.54 -40.40
C GLN A 160 39.18 -15.91 -41.05
N GLU A 161 38.72 -17.00 -40.45
CA GLU A 161 38.80 -18.35 -41.04
C GLU A 161 38.12 -18.41 -42.41
N LYS A 162 36.96 -17.77 -42.59
CA LYS A 162 36.30 -17.71 -43.90
C LYS A 162 37.11 -16.93 -44.94
N LYS A 163 37.79 -15.85 -44.53
CA LYS A 163 38.68 -15.08 -45.41
C LYS A 163 39.90 -15.91 -45.81
N GLU A 164 40.50 -16.63 -44.86
CA GLU A 164 41.65 -17.51 -45.11
C GLU A 164 41.30 -18.67 -46.03
N LYS A 165 40.17 -19.37 -45.78
CA LYS A 165 39.66 -20.42 -46.67
C LYS A 165 39.46 -19.91 -48.09
N LYS A 166 38.79 -18.77 -48.25
CA LYS A 166 38.61 -18.13 -49.57
C LYS A 166 39.94 -17.78 -50.24
N LYS A 167 40.91 -17.27 -49.49
CA LYS A 167 42.25 -16.94 -50.00
C LYS A 167 43.00 -18.20 -50.45
N GLU A 168 42.87 -19.28 -49.70
CA GLU A 168 43.48 -20.56 -50.05
C GLU A 168 42.82 -21.21 -51.26
N ASP A 169 41.48 -21.21 -51.33
CA ASP A 169 40.71 -21.67 -52.49
C ASP A 169 41.12 -20.89 -53.75
N LEU A 170 41.22 -19.56 -53.64
CA LEU A 170 41.69 -18.70 -54.73
C LEU A 170 43.13 -19.03 -55.14
N ARG A 171 44.03 -19.29 -54.19
CA ARG A 171 45.43 -19.68 -54.47
C ARG A 171 45.51 -21.01 -55.22
N ARG A 172 44.68 -21.99 -54.82
CA ARG A 172 44.58 -23.30 -55.50
C ARG A 172 44.05 -23.10 -56.92
N GLN A 173 42.97 -22.34 -57.09
CA GLN A 173 42.41 -22.04 -58.41
C GLN A 173 43.39 -21.27 -59.30
N SER A 174 44.07 -20.26 -58.76
CA SER A 174 45.04 -19.45 -59.51
C SER A 174 46.26 -20.23 -59.97
N SER A 175 46.64 -21.31 -59.28
CA SER A 175 47.73 -22.18 -59.74
C SER A 175 47.41 -22.93 -61.04
N MET A 176 46.13 -23.04 -61.40
CA MET A 176 45.67 -23.60 -62.67
C MET A 176 45.49 -22.53 -63.75
N TRP A 177 45.69 -21.24 -63.44
CA TRP A 177 45.56 -20.18 -64.42
C TRP A 177 46.71 -20.25 -65.41
N ILE A 178 46.38 -20.04 -66.67
CA ILE A 178 47.32 -20.14 -67.79
C ILE A 178 47.88 -18.74 -68.03
N ASP A 179 49.20 -18.62 -68.01
CA ASP A 179 49.87 -17.36 -68.36
C ASP A 179 49.58 -16.99 -69.83
N GLU A 180 49.53 -15.69 -70.12
CA GLU A 180 49.19 -15.18 -71.46
C GLU A 180 50.12 -15.74 -72.56
N ASN A 181 51.42 -15.88 -72.26
CA ASN A 181 52.41 -16.48 -73.17
C ASN A 181 52.18 -17.97 -73.47
N LYS A 182 51.39 -18.66 -72.65
CA LYS A 182 51.09 -20.11 -72.77
C LYS A 182 49.63 -20.36 -73.17
N LEU A 183 48.84 -19.30 -73.35
CA LEU A 183 47.40 -19.37 -73.58
C LEU A 183 47.09 -20.06 -74.92
N GLU A 184 47.77 -19.64 -76.00
CA GLU A 184 47.59 -20.19 -77.35
C GLU A 184 47.89 -21.70 -77.40
N ALA A 185 48.99 -22.12 -76.77
CA ALA A 185 49.37 -23.53 -76.69
C ALA A 185 48.32 -24.37 -75.94
N ARG A 186 47.79 -23.85 -74.83
CA ARG A 186 46.77 -24.55 -74.04
C ARG A 186 45.42 -24.60 -74.74
N THR A 187 45.05 -23.58 -75.52
CA THR A 187 43.83 -23.60 -76.35
C THR A 187 43.89 -24.64 -77.47
N LEU A 188 45.05 -24.80 -78.10
CA LEU A 188 45.24 -25.84 -79.12
C LEU A 188 45.17 -27.24 -78.49
N GLU A 189 45.79 -27.45 -77.33
CA GLU A 189 45.72 -28.70 -76.56
C GLU A 189 44.27 -29.06 -76.18
N ALA A 190 43.51 -28.09 -75.64
CA ALA A 190 42.12 -28.31 -75.26
C ALA A 190 41.18 -28.59 -76.46
N LEU A 191 41.45 -28.01 -77.64
CA LEU A 191 40.70 -28.31 -78.86
C LEU A 191 40.93 -29.74 -79.35
N VAL A 192 42.14 -30.28 -79.13
CA VAL A 192 42.50 -31.65 -79.50
C VAL A 192 42.00 -32.66 -78.46
N ASP A 193 42.09 -32.35 -77.16
CA ASP A 193 41.59 -33.23 -76.09
C ASP A 193 40.06 -33.19 -75.95
N GLY A 194 39.43 -32.07 -76.30
CA GLY A 194 37.97 -31.88 -76.26
C GLY A 194 37.19 -32.75 -77.26
N SER A 195 37.86 -33.41 -78.20
CA SER A 195 37.23 -34.38 -79.11
C SER A 195 37.01 -35.76 -78.49
N ASN A 196 37.43 -36.00 -77.23
CA ASN A 196 37.34 -37.30 -76.55
C ASN A 196 36.21 -37.41 -75.49
N TYR A 197 35.27 -36.46 -75.43
CA TYR A 197 34.08 -36.53 -74.56
C TYR A 197 32.76 -36.38 -75.34
N LEU A 198 32.64 -37.08 -76.46
CA LEU A 198 31.38 -37.53 -77.08
C LEU A 198 31.26 -39.04 -76.92
#